data_AF-A0A494VVJ8-F1
#
_entry.id   AF-A0A494VVJ8-F1
#
_cell.length_a   1.000
_cell.length_b   1.000
_cell.length_c   1.000
_cell.angle_alpha   90.00
_cell.angle_beta   90.00
_cell.angle_gamma   90.00
#
_symmetry.space_group_name_H-M   'P 1'
#
loop_
_entity.id
_entity.type
_entity.pdbx_description
1 polymer ?
#
loop_
_entity_poly.entity_id
_entity_poly.type
_entity_poly.pdbx_seq_one_letter_code
_entity_poly.pdbx_strand_id
1 'polypeptide(L)' 'MKLNWFTRKGIIYLPVSIIGWVILTIAVTYAAIASVIIGKHSNSVGDMLINAIFNLLLSGLAYTLIAYFTERKSQPGTA' A
#
# COMPACT_ATOMS: atom_id res chain seq x y z
N MET A 1 22.38 9.03 7.44
CA MET A 1 22.11 7.60 7.15
C MET A 1 21.13 7.51 5.99
N LYS A 2 21.48 6.71 4.99
CA LYS A 2 20.75 6.56 3.73
C LYS A 2 19.59 5.59 4.02
N LEU A 3 18.38 6.06 4.27
CA LEU A 3 17.26 5.20 4.69
C LEU A 3 16.59 4.59 3.46
N ASN A 4 16.72 3.27 3.27
CA ASN A 4 16.02 2.55 2.21
C ASN A 4 14.77 1.94 2.83
N TRP A 5 13.61 2.59 2.71
CA TRP A 5 12.40 2.09 3.38
C TRP A 5 11.69 1.01 2.59
N PHE A 6 11.70 1.18 1.26
CA PHE A 6 11.13 0.27 0.29
C PHE A 6 12.14 -0.01 -0.82
N THR A 7 12.04 -1.19 -1.42
CA THR A 7 12.75 -1.54 -2.65
C THR A 7 11.74 -1.84 -3.73
N ARG A 8 11.92 -1.25 -4.92
CA ARG A 8 11.07 -1.59 -6.06
C ARG A 8 11.55 -2.88 -6.69
N LYS A 9 10.61 -3.79 -6.91
CA LYS A 9 10.80 -5.04 -7.64
C LYS A 9 9.76 -5.07 -8.77
N GLY A 10 10.11 -4.47 -9.91
CA GLY A 10 9.20 -4.27 -11.03
C GLY A 10 8.16 -3.18 -10.75
N ILE A 11 6.88 -3.54 -10.70
CA ILE A 11 5.77 -2.61 -10.37
C ILE A 11 5.44 -2.57 -8.88
N ILE A 12 5.97 -3.51 -8.08
CA ILE A 12 5.64 -3.67 -6.67
C ILE A 12 6.77 -3.09 -5.80
N TYR A 13 6.40 -2.43 -4.71
CA TYR A 13 7.33 -1.96 -3.68
C TYR A 13 7.30 -2.90 -2.47
N LEU A 14 8.43 -3.54 -2.19
CA LEU A 14 8.60 -4.40 -1.03
C LEU A 14 9.20 -3.61 0.14
N PRO A 15 8.62 -3.72 1.35
CA PRO A 15 9.19 -3.11 2.53
C PRO A 15 10.51 -3.81 2.90
N VAL A 16 11.57 -3.03 3.08
CA VAL A 16 12.90 -3.54 3.47
C VAL A 16 13.37 -2.97 4.81
N SER A 17 12.60 -2.05 5.40
CA SER A 17 12.87 -1.44 6.69
C SER A 17 11.71 -1.66 7.65
N ILE A 18 11.98 -1.52 8.96
CA ILE A 18 10.95 -1.55 10.01
C ILE A 18 9.83 -0.55 9.71
N ILE A 19 10.18 0.66 9.23
CA ILE A 19 9.20 1.70 8.89
C ILE A 19 8.34 1.26 7.70
N GLY A 20 8.94 0.66 6.67
CA GLY A 20 8.20 0.12 5.53
C GLY A 20 7.24 -1.01 5.93
N TRP A 21 7.68 -1.90 6.83
CA TRP A 21 6.82 -2.95 7.38
C TRP A 21 5.68 -2.38 8.22
N VAL A 22 5.91 -1.36 9.04
CA VAL A 22 4.87 -0.67 9.80
C VAL A 22 3.82 -0.06 8.85
N ILE A 23 4.25 0.60 7.78
CA ILE A 23 3.34 1.17 6.76
C ILE A 23 2.51 0.06 6.10
N LEU A 24 3.13 -1.07 5.75
CA LEU A 24 2.42 -2.22 5.19
C LEU A 24 1.40 -2.78 6.18
N THR A 25 1.78 -2.97 7.45
CA THR A 25 0.86 -3.46 8.50
C THR A 25 -0.33 -2.52 8.67
N ILE A 26 -0.10 -1.21 8.73
CA ILE A 26 -1.19 -0.22 8.83
C ILE A 26 -2.13 -0.32 7.63
N ALA A 27 -1.59 -0.42 6.41
CA ALA A 27 -2.38 -0.54 5.19
C ALA A 27 -3.23 -1.82 5.19
N VAL A 28 -2.65 -2.96 5.58
CA VAL A 28 -3.36 -4.25 5.66
C VAL A 28 -4.43 -4.23 6.75
N THR A 29 -4.12 -3.71 7.94
CA THR A 29 -5.09 -3.57 9.03
C THR A 29 -6.23 -2.64 8.63
N TYR A 30 -5.94 -1.52 7.97
CA TYR A 30 -6.97 -0.62 7.44
C TYR A 30 -7.86 -1.33 6.43
N ALA A 31 -7.29 -2.05 5.46
CA ALA A 31 -8.06 -2.78 4.46
C ALA A 31 -8.98 -3.85 5.09
N ALA A 32 -8.49 -4.57 6.11
CA ALA A 32 -9.28 -5.55 6.85
C ALA A 32 -10.46 -4.90 7.60
N ILE A 33 -10.20 -3.82 8.34
CA ILE A 33 -11.25 -3.09 9.09
C ILE A 33 -12.27 -2.48 8.13
N ALA A 34 -11.81 -1.83 7.05
CA ALA A 34 -12.66 -1.24 6.03
C ALA A 34 -13.58 -2.31 5.42
N SER A 35 -13.05 -3.49 5.08
CA SER A 35 -13.84 -4.60 4.54
C SER A 35 -14.95 -5.06 5.50
N VAL A 36 -14.67 -5.11 6.82
CA VAL A 36 -15.67 -5.47 7.84
C VAL A 36 -16.75 -4.40 7.97
N ILE A 37 -16.38 -3.12 7.96
CA ILE A 37 -17.33 -2.00 8.05
C ILE A 37 -18.23 -1.98 6.82
N ILE A 38 -17.65 -2.14 5.63
CA ILE A 38 -18.38 -2.22 4.37
C ILE A 38 -19.35 -3.41 4.40
N GLY A 39 -18.88 -4.60 4.80
CA GLY A 39 -19.73 -5.79 4.88
C GLY A 39 -20.93 -5.64 5.82
N LYS A 40 -20.83 -4.80 6.86
CA LYS A 40 -21.95 -4.47 7.76
C LYS A 40 -22.97 -3.49 7.16
N HIS A 41 -22.56 -2.69 6.19
CA HIS A 41 -23.38 -1.65 5.55
C HIS A 41 -23.85 -1.99 4.14
N SER A 42 -23.35 -3.08 3.55
CA SER A 42 -23.73 -3.51 2.20
C SER A 42 -24.97 -4.41 2.23
N ASN A 43 -25.96 -4.09 1.39
CA ASN A 43 -27.18 -4.90 1.22
C ASN A 43 -26.98 -6.13 0.30
N SER A 44 -25.87 -6.16 -0.45
CA SER A 44 -25.50 -7.25 -1.36
C SER A 44 -24.00 -7.50 -1.32
N VAL A 45 -23.61 -8.76 -1.57
CA VAL A 45 -22.21 -9.18 -1.74
C VAL A 45 -21.54 -8.41 -2.88
N GLY A 46 -22.30 -8.05 -3.94
CA GLY A 46 -21.80 -7.25 -5.04
C GLY A 46 -21.36 -5.84 -4.61
N ASP A 47 -22.20 -5.15 -3.82
CA ASP A 47 -21.88 -3.82 -3.30
C ASP A 47 -20.69 -3.86 -2.34
N MET A 48 -20.61 -4.92 -1.53
CA MET A 48 -19.47 -5.15 -0.64
C MET A 48 -18.18 -5.34 -1.42
N LEU A 49 -18.19 -6.20 -2.45
CA LEU A 49 -17.01 -6.52 -3.25
C LEU A 49 -16.52 -5.29 -4.02
N ILE A 50 -17.42 -4.54 -4.67
CA ILE A 50 -17.07 -3.33 -5.41
C ILE A 50 -16.41 -2.33 -4.45
N ASN A 51 -17.04 -2.05 -3.31
CA ASN A 51 -16.53 -1.06 -2.37
C ASN A 51 -15.22 -1.51 -1.69
N ALA A 52 -15.04 -2.81 -1.46
CA ALA A 52 -13.80 -3.39 -0.96
C ALA A 52 -12.66 -3.28 -2.00
N ILE A 53 -12.93 -3.57 -3.27
CA ILE A 53 -11.94 -3.41 -4.36
C ILE A 53 -11.52 -1.95 -4.50
N PHE A 54 -12.44 -0.99 -4.47
CA PHE A 54 -12.11 0.43 -4.53
C PHE A 54 -11.26 0.87 -3.33
N ASN A 55 -11.59 0.45 -2.11
CA ASN A 55 -10.78 0.74 -0.92
C ASN A 55 -9.39 0.09 -1.00
N LEU A 56 -9.29 -1.13 -1.51
CA LEU A 56 -8.02 -1.82 -1.71
C LEU A 56 -7.16 -1.09 -2.75
N LEU A 57 -7.75 -0.67 -3.87
CA LEU A 57 -7.06 0.10 -4.91
C LEU A 57 -6.58 1.45 -4.38
N LEU A 58 -7.42 2.18 -3.63
CA LEU A 58 -7.07 3.48 -3.08
C LEU A 58 -5.94 3.38 -2.04
N SER A 59 -6.03 2.40 -1.15
CA SER A 59 -4.99 2.13 -0.14
C SER A 59 -3.68 1.64 -0.78
N GLY A 60 -3.76 0.78 -1.80
CA GLY A 60 -2.61 0.33 -2.59
C GLY A 60 -1.94 1.48 -3.36
N LEU A 61 -2.74 2.42 -3.89
CA LEU A 61 -2.24 3.62 -4.57
C LEU A 61 -1.53 4.56 -3.58
N ALA A 62 -2.11 4.79 -2.40
CA ALA A 62 -1.48 5.55 -1.33
C ALA A 62 -0.15 4.90 -0.88
N TYR A 63 -0.14 3.58 -0.68
CA TYR A 63 1.07 2.81 -0.37
C TYR A 63 2.13 2.97 -1.45
N THR A 64 1.74 2.86 -2.72
CA THR A 64 2.65 2.98 -3.87
C THR A 64 3.23 4.39 -3.98
N LEU A 65 2.43 5.43 -3.70
CA LEU A 65 2.92 6.81 -3.67
C LEU A 65 3.96 7.01 -2.56
N ILE A 66 3.65 6.56 -1.33
CA ILE A 66 4.58 6.64 -0.19
C ILE A 66 5.88 5.91 -0.55
N ALA A 67 5.78 4.70 -1.09
CA ALA A 67 6.92 3.91 -1.49
C ALA A 67 7.71 4.54 -2.65
N TYR A 68 7.07 5.16 -3.64
CA TYR A 68 7.75 5.86 -4.74
C TYR A 68 8.58 7.05 -4.24
N PHE A 69 8.04 7.85 -3.30
CA PHE A 69 8.76 8.99 -2.75
C PHE A 69 9.88 8.59 -1.78
N THR A 70 9.76 7.42 -1.15
CA THR A 70 10.74 6.91 -0.17
C THR A 70 11.67 5.84 -0.74
N GLU A 71 11.44 5.42 -1.98
CA GLU A 71 12.39 4.63 -2.76
C GLU A 71 13.59 5.52 -3.11
N ARG A 72 14.79 4.98 -2.96
CA ARG A 72 15.98 5.64 -3.51
C ARG A 72 15.89 5.62 -5.03
N LYS A 73 15.63 6.77 -5.65
CA LYS A 73 16.03 6.99 -7.05
C LYS A 73 17.56 6.88 -7.11
N SER A 74 18.08 5.74 -7.56
CA SER A 74 19.43 5.71 -8.10
C SER A 74 19.47 6.75 -9.21
N GLN A 75 20.16 7.87 -8.99
CA GLN A 75 20.46 8.82 -10.06
C GLN A 75 21.10 8.03 -11.22
N PRO A 76 20.51 8.00 -12.42
CA PRO A 76 21.21 7.53 -13.59
C PRO A 76 22.15 8.67 -14.01
N GLY A 77 23.37 8.68 -13.46
CA GLY A 77 24.31 9.75 -13.75
C GLY A 77 25.54 9.77 -12.87
N THR A 78 26.32 8.69 -12.86
CA THR A 78 27.79 8.71 -12.71
C THR A 78 28.31 7.36 -13.20
N ALA A 79 28.60 7.29 -14.49
CA ALA A 79 29.54 6.34 -15.08
C ALA A 79 30.69 7.16 -15.67
#